data_AF-A0A7J9E1Z2-F1
#
_entry.id   AF-A0A7J9E1Z2-F1
#
_cell.length_a   1.000
_cell.length_b   1.000
_cell.length_c   1.000
_cell.angle_alpha   90.00
_cell.angle_beta   90.00
_cell.angle_gamma   90.00
#
_symmetry.space_group_name_H-M   'P 1'
#
loop_
_entity.id
_entity.type
_entity.pdbx_description
1 polymer ?
#
loop_
_entity_poly.entity_id
_entity_poly.type
_entity_poly.pdbx_seq_one_letter_code
_entity_poly.pdbx_strand_id
1 'polypeptide(L)' 'MQLKQVLANGKKGALNVGDVLILPKGFELAPPDRISPEMKEKIGNLSFQNYRPTKKNILVIGP' A
#
# COMPACT_ATOMS: atom_id res chain seq x y z
N MET A 1 -8.24 -3.72 -18.76
CA MET A 1 -6.84 -3.68 -19.26
C MET A 1 -6.59 -4.91 -20.11
N GLN A 2 -6.13 -4.77 -21.35
CA GLN A 2 -5.90 -5.90 -22.27
C GLN A 2 -4.44 -6.43 -22.23
N LEU A 3 -3.50 -5.64 -21.72
CA LEU A 3 -2.10 -6.04 -21.59
C LEU A 3 -1.91 -7.00 -20.40
N LYS A 4 -1.17 -8.08 -20.62
CA LYS A 4 -0.81 -9.09 -19.62
C LYS A 4 0.71 -9.17 -19.47
N GLN A 5 1.22 -9.33 -18.26
CA GLN A 5 2.65 -9.52 -17.99
C GLN A 5 3.03 -11.00 -18.01
N VAL A 6 4.33 -11.30 -18.16
CA VAL A 6 4.86 -12.66 -17.98
C VAL A 6 5.02 -12.92 -16.49
N LEU A 7 4.41 -13.98 -15.98
CA LEU A 7 4.52 -14.43 -14.59
C LEU A 7 5.79 -15.25 -14.36
N ALA A 8 6.13 -15.54 -13.11
CA ALA A 8 7.29 -16.35 -12.73
C ALA A 8 7.30 -17.77 -13.35
N ASN A 9 6.14 -18.30 -13.72
CA ASN A 9 6.00 -19.60 -14.40
C ASN A 9 6.05 -19.50 -15.95
N GLY A 10 6.36 -18.32 -16.50
CA GLY A 10 6.41 -18.07 -17.95
C GLY A 10 5.06 -17.81 -18.63
N LYS A 11 3.93 -17.95 -17.93
CA LYS A 11 2.59 -17.72 -18.50
C LYS A 11 2.20 -16.24 -18.45
N LYS A 12 1.30 -15.81 -19.34
CA LYS A 12 0.74 -14.44 -19.32
C LYS A 12 -0.33 -14.30 -18.23
N GLY A 13 -0.21 -13.30 -17.36
CA GLY A 13 -1.12 -13.03 -16.25
C GLY A 13 -1.39 -11.55 -16.00
N ALA A 14 -2.18 -11.27 -14.96
CA ALA A 14 -2.50 -9.92 -14.53
C ALA A 14 -1.30 -9.21 -13.89
N LEU A 15 -1.34 -7.88 -13.84
CA LEU A 15 -0.37 -7.07 -13.11
C LEU A 15 -0.77 -6.95 -11.65
N ASN A 16 0.23 -6.96 -10.77
CA ASN A 16 0.13 -6.53 -9.38
C ASN A 16 0.65 -5.10 -9.27
N VAL A 17 0.25 -4.37 -8.22
CA VAL A 17 0.59 -2.95 -8.05
C VAL A 17 0.90 -2.63 -6.59
N GLY A 18 2.04 -2.00 -6.38
CA GLY A 18 2.46 -1.48 -5.09
C GLY A 18 2.93 -0.03 -5.19
N ASP A 19 3.07 0.60 -4.05
CA ASP A 19 3.54 1.99 -3.94
C ASP A 19 4.37 2.21 -2.66
N VAL A 20 5.22 3.25 -2.71
CA VAL A 20 6.02 3.74 -1.59
C VAL A 20 5.78 5.23 -1.42
N LEU A 21 5.10 5.58 -0.33
CA LEU A 21 4.78 6.96 0.01
C LEU A 21 5.77 7.50 1.05
N ILE A 22 6.53 8.52 0.67
CA ILE A 22 7.50 9.18 1.53
C ILE A 22 6.92 10.51 2.02
N LEU A 23 6.68 10.62 3.32
CA LEU A 23 6.13 11.81 3.96
C LEU A 23 7.21 12.61 4.70
N PRO A 24 6.98 13.91 4.96
CA PRO A 24 7.85 14.71 5.82
C PRO A 24 8.01 14.09 7.22
N LYS A 25 9.10 14.44 7.91
CA LYS A 25 9.32 13.99 9.29
C LYS A 25 8.16 14.45 10.19
N GLY A 26 7.75 13.57 11.10
CA GLY A 26 6.63 13.81 12.03
C GLY A 26 5.28 13.30 11.52
N PHE A 27 5.15 12.97 10.24
CA PHE A 27 3.97 12.28 9.71
C PHE A 27 4.11 10.76 9.92
N GLU A 28 2.99 10.13 10.27
CA GLU A 28 2.87 8.67 10.38
C GLU A 28 1.46 8.24 9.99
N LEU A 29 1.27 6.93 9.77
CA LEU A 29 -0.05 6.37 9.50
C LEU A 29 -1.01 6.68 10.65
N ALA A 30 -2.22 7.13 10.31
CA ALA A 30 -3.23 7.41 11.31
C ALA A 30 -3.62 6.13 12.09
N PRO A 31 -3.69 6.19 13.42
CA PRO A 31 -4.27 5.12 14.23
C PRO A 31 -5.71 4.80 13.82
N PRO A 32 -6.17 3.53 13.89
CA PRO A 32 -7.50 3.13 13.42
C PRO A 32 -8.66 3.88 14.07
N ASP A 33 -8.50 4.32 15.31
CA ASP A 33 -9.49 5.11 16.06
C ASP A 33 -9.67 6.53 15.52
N ARG A 34 -8.68 7.07 14.79
CA ARG A 34 -8.72 8.42 14.19
C ARG A 34 -9.26 8.46 12.77
N ILE A 35 -9.57 7.31 12.18
CA ILE A 35 -10.09 7.20 10.81
C ILE A 35 -11.62 7.13 10.86
N SER A 36 -12.30 8.03 10.15
CA SER A 36 -13.76 8.03 10.07
C SER A 36 -14.28 6.74 9.41
N PRO A 37 -15.53 6.30 9.69
CA PRO A 37 -16.10 5.10 9.08
C PRO A 37 -16.09 5.13 7.54
N GLU A 38 -16.42 6.29 6.94
CA GLU A 38 -16.39 6.48 5.49
C GLU A 38 -14.98 6.30 4.90
N MET A 39 -13.96 6.85 5.58
CA MET A 39 -12.57 6.68 5.16
C MET A 39 -12.10 5.23 5.32
N LYS A 40 -12.52 4.53 6.38
CA LYS A 40 -12.21 3.11 6.58
C LYS A 40 -12.76 2.25 5.44
N GLU A 41 -13.97 2.53 5.00
CA GLU A 41 -14.59 1.82 3.87
C GLU A 41 -13.83 2.06 2.56
N LYS A 42 -13.40 3.31 2.30
CA LYS A 42 -12.59 3.66 1.13
C LYS A 42 -11.19 3.03 1.14
N ILE A 43 -10.57 2.91 2.32
CA ILE A 43 -9.29 2.22 2.49
C ILE A 43 -9.46 0.71 2.23
N GLY A 44 -10.61 0.15 2.58
CA GLY A 44 -10.95 -1.24 2.32
C GLY A 44 -9.92 -2.19 2.95
N ASN A 45 -9.39 -3.10 2.12
CA ASN A 45 -8.47 -4.15 2.55
C ASN A 45 -6.98 -3.79 2.30
N LEU A 46 -6.66 -2.51 2.11
CA LEU A 46 -5.27 -2.08 1.93
C LEU A 46 -4.49 -2.31 3.23
N SER A 47 -3.33 -2.96 3.10
CA SER A 47 -2.40 -3.18 4.20
C SER A 47 -1.22 -2.22 4.07
N PHE A 48 -1.08 -1.32 5.05
CA PHE A 48 0.03 -0.38 5.12
C PHE A 48 1.11 -0.95 6.03
N GLN A 49 2.35 -0.91 5.57
CA GLN A 49 3.52 -1.30 6.36
C GLN A 49 4.50 -0.14 6.46
N ASN A 50 5.16 -0.02 7.61
CA ASN A 50 6.28 0.91 7.73
C ASN A 50 7.49 0.33 7.00
N TYR A 51 8.22 1.16 6.25
CA TYR A 51 9.43 0.73 5.57
C TYR A 51 10.47 0.11 6.51
N ARG A 52 10.59 0.66 7.73
CA ARG A 52 11.39 0.12 8.84
C ARG A 52 10.75 0.52 10.19
N PRO A 53 11.05 -0.17 11.30
CA PRO A 53 10.51 0.18 12.62
C PRO A 53 10.73 1.65 13.03
N THR A 54 11.87 2.22 12.66
CA THR A 54 12.23 3.63 12.98
C THR A 54 11.78 4.64 11.93
N LYS A 55 11.21 4.20 10.80
CA LYS A 55 10.85 5.04 9.64
C LYS A 55 9.34 5.00 9.42
N LYS A 56 8.59 5.55 10.38
CA LYS A 56 7.12 5.58 10.37
C LYS A 56 6.50 6.51 9.32
N ASN A 57 7.30 7.44 8.79
CA ASN A 57 6.88 8.39 7.75
C ASN A 57 7.00 7.83 6.33
N ILE A 58 7.47 6.59 6.18
CA ILE A 58 7.59 5.91 4.88
C ILE A 58 6.67 4.70 4.90
N LEU A 59 5.62 4.75 4.08
CA LEU A 59 4.58 3.74 3.99
C LEU A 59 4.76 2.90 2.73
N VAL A 60 4.63 1.58 2.87
CA VAL A 60 4.72 0.61 1.78
C VAL A 60 3.40 -0.14 1.69
N ILE A 61 2.89 -0.29 0.46
CA ILE A 61 1.64 -0.99 0.11
C ILE A 61 1.89 -1.81 -1.16
N GLY A 62 1.24 -2.96 -1.32
CA GLY A 62 1.41 -3.83 -2.49
C GLY A 62 1.76 -5.27 -2.10
N PRO A 63 1.73 -6.22 -3.04
CA PRO A 63 2.54 -6.21 -4.26
C PRO A 63 1.92 -5.56 -5.50
#